data_AF-A0A0D6LC90-F1
#
_entry.id   AF-A0A0D6LC90-F1
#
_cell.length_a   1.000
_cell.length_b   1.000
_cell.length_c   1.000
_cell.angle_alpha   90.00
_cell.angle_beta   90.00
_cell.angle_gamma   90.00
#
_symmetry.space_group_name_H-M   'P 1'
#
loop_
_entity.id
_entity.type
_entity.pdbx_description
1 polymer ?
#
loop_
_entity_poly.entity_id
_entity_poly.type
_entity_poly.pdbx_seq_one_letter_code
_entity_poly.pdbx_strand_id
1 'polypeptide(L)'
;LKRELKTVADRPKYQYVALWYKHGEPVFGYAAPGKDGKLVASFGAKNQENNGPEIGSLQLLTLPDPSCMGLEYKWMTLAEGRAEEAKKWEPVHVGTAAPCVCVDEKGMETLGCINTSNEIASIGWDGKQKV
;
A
#
# COMPACT_ATOMS: atom_id res chain seq x y z
N LEU A 1 -0.92 3.64 7.96
CA LEU A 1 -0.47 3.74 9.36
C LEU A 1 -0.41 5.21 9.71
N LYS A 2 -0.81 5.64 10.91
CA LYS A 2 -0.69 7.05 11.33
C LYS A 2 0.69 7.33 11.97
N ARG A 3 1.76 6.80 11.36
CA ARG A 3 3.15 6.90 11.84
C ARG A 3 4.14 6.86 10.67
N GLU A 4 5.37 7.29 10.95
CA GLU A 4 6.53 7.02 10.08
C GLU A 4 6.79 5.52 9.96
N LEU A 5 7.15 5.08 8.76
CA LEU A 5 7.69 3.76 8.50
C LEU A 5 9.20 3.74 8.74
N LYS A 6 9.71 2.60 9.24
CA LYS A 6 11.15 2.32 9.30
C LYS A 6 11.62 1.97 7.90
N THR A 7 11.96 2.97 7.10
CA THR A 7 12.37 2.79 5.70
C THR A 7 13.80 3.28 5.42
N VAL A 8 14.35 2.94 4.26
CA VAL A 8 15.71 3.34 3.83
C VAL A 8 15.76 4.84 3.53
N ALA A 9 16.96 5.44 3.59
CA ALA A 9 17.13 6.91 3.55
C ALA A 9 16.59 7.60 2.29
N ASP A 10 16.53 6.89 1.17
CA ASP A 10 16.05 7.34 -0.13
C ASP A 10 14.53 7.10 -0.34
N ARG A 11 13.84 6.49 0.63
CA ARG A 11 12.40 6.24 0.57
C ARG A 11 11.62 7.18 1.50
N PRO A 12 10.40 7.61 1.12
CA PRO A 12 9.56 8.42 1.98
C PRO A 12 9.18 7.68 3.26
N LYS A 13 9.34 8.33 4.42
CA LYS A 13 8.94 7.77 5.71
C LYS A 13 7.43 7.71 5.89
N TYR A 14 6.71 8.72 5.41
CA TYR A 14 5.25 8.69 5.32
C TYR A 14 4.86 8.16 3.95
N GLN A 15 4.17 7.03 3.95
CA GLN A 15 3.67 6.37 2.75
C GLN A 15 2.15 6.23 2.86
N TYR A 16 1.44 6.82 1.91
CA TYR A 16 -0.02 6.86 1.86
C TYR A 16 -0.53 5.82 0.86
N VAL A 17 -1.68 5.21 1.16
CA VAL A 17 -2.26 4.17 0.31
C VAL A 17 -2.68 4.78 -1.02
N ALA A 18 -2.09 4.25 -2.09
CA ALA A 18 -2.42 4.57 -3.46
C ALA A 18 -2.86 3.32 -4.20
N LEU A 19 -3.78 3.49 -5.15
CA LEU A 19 -4.25 2.45 -6.06
C LEU A 19 -3.99 2.88 -7.50
N TRP A 20 -3.46 1.97 -8.29
CA TRP A 20 -3.24 2.11 -9.71
C TRP A 20 -3.75 0.87 -10.45
N TYR A 21 -3.95 1.00 -11.76
CA TYR A 21 -4.32 -0.13 -12.62
C TYR A 21 -3.26 -0.34 -13.69
N LYS A 22 -2.67 -1.54 -13.72
CA LYS A 22 -1.75 -1.96 -14.78
C LYS A 22 -2.39 -3.08 -15.60
N HIS A 23 -2.71 -2.80 -16.86
CA HIS A 23 -3.39 -3.75 -17.76
C HIS A 23 -4.69 -4.35 -17.20
N GLY A 24 -5.48 -3.53 -16.50
CA GLY A 24 -6.76 -3.95 -15.91
C GLY A 24 -6.66 -4.59 -14.52
N GLU A 25 -5.44 -4.82 -14.00
CA GLU A 25 -5.24 -5.37 -12.66
C GLU A 25 -5.07 -4.25 -11.63
N PRO A 26 -5.81 -4.27 -10.50
CA PRO A 26 -5.62 -3.33 -9.41
C PRO A 26 -4.30 -3.61 -8.68
N VAL A 27 -3.50 -2.57 -8.47
CA VAL A 27 -2.20 -2.64 -7.80
C VAL A 27 -2.15 -1.56 -6.72
N PHE A 28 -2.03 -1.99 -5.47
CA PHE A 28 -1.74 -1.07 -4.37
C PHE A 28 -0.25 -0.73 -4.32
N GLY A 29 0.03 0.48 -3.89
CA GLY A 29 1.38 0.98 -3.68
C GLY A 29 1.36 2.13 -2.69
N TYR A 30 2.45 2.89 -2.66
CA TYR A 30 2.48 4.12 -1.90
C TYR A 30 2.43 5.34 -2.80
N ALA A 31 1.86 6.42 -2.26
CA ALA A 31 2.14 7.78 -2.67
C ALA A 31 2.76 8.56 -1.51
N ALA A 32 3.50 9.62 -1.83
CA ALA A 32 4.09 10.54 -0.87
C ALA A 32 4.37 11.92 -1.50
N PRO A 33 4.54 12.98 -0.70
CA PRO A 33 5.13 14.23 -1.18
C PRO A 33 6.60 14.00 -1.58
N GLY A 34 6.95 14.40 -2.80
CA GLY A 34 8.32 14.48 -3.29
C GLY A 34 9.06 15.71 -2.72
N LYS A 35 10.37 15.76 -2.96
CA LYS A 35 11.24 16.87 -2.49
C LYS A 35 10.84 18.23 -3.07
N ASP A 36 10.20 18.24 -4.23
CA ASP A 36 9.69 19.42 -4.93
C ASP A 36 8.22 19.73 -4.58
N GLY A 37 7.65 19.01 -3.61
CA GLY A 37 6.25 19.15 -3.19
C GLY A 37 5.24 18.49 -4.13
N LYS A 38 5.67 17.88 -5.24
CA LYS A 38 4.79 17.13 -6.13
C LYS A 38 4.57 15.72 -5.61
N LEU A 39 3.47 15.09 -6.01
CA LEU A 39 3.21 13.70 -5.64
C LEU A 39 4.19 12.76 -6.34
N VAL A 40 4.81 11.88 -5.58
CA VAL A 40 5.53 10.70 -6.07
C VAL A 40 4.78 9.45 -5.66
N ALA A 41 4.89 8.37 -6.44
CA ALA A 41 4.29 7.08 -6.11
C ALA A 41 5.18 5.94 -6.59
N SER A 42 4.99 4.74 -6.03
CA SER A 42 5.65 3.52 -6.51
C SER A 42 4.74 2.32 -6.38
N PHE A 43 4.69 1.51 -7.44
CA PHE A 43 3.88 0.30 -7.58
C PHE A 43 4.72 -0.85 -8.11
N GLY A 44 4.68 -2.01 -7.45
CA GLY A 44 5.31 -3.24 -7.91
C GLY A 44 4.32 -4.06 -8.73
N ALA A 45 4.52 -4.16 -10.04
CA ALA A 45 3.62 -4.91 -10.92
C ALA A 45 4.30 -5.39 -12.20
N LYS A 46 3.97 -6.62 -12.60
CA LYS A 46 4.46 -7.28 -13.82
C LYS A 46 6.00 -7.28 -13.88
N ASN A 47 6.64 -7.69 -12.78
CA ASN A 47 8.11 -7.75 -12.63
C ASN A 47 8.82 -6.39 -12.73
N GLN A 48 8.09 -5.28 -12.62
CA GLN A 48 8.62 -3.92 -12.72
C GLN A 48 8.22 -3.08 -11.52
N GLU A 49 9.12 -2.20 -11.09
CA GLU A 49 8.74 -1.02 -10.32
C GLU A 49 8.22 0.04 -11.30
N ASN A 50 7.08 0.65 -10.98
CA ASN A 50 6.49 1.74 -11.72
C ASN A 50 6.46 2.93 -10.78
N ASN A 51 7.32 3.91 -11.02
CA ASN A 51 7.55 5.05 -10.13
C ASN A 51 7.82 6.36 -10.89
N GLY A 52 7.59 6.36 -12.20
CA GLY A 52 7.77 7.52 -13.07
C GLY A 52 6.46 8.06 -13.65
N PRO A 53 6.56 8.93 -14.67
CA PRO A 53 5.41 9.56 -15.32
C PRO A 53 4.41 8.58 -15.94
N GLU A 54 4.83 7.33 -16.21
CA GLU A 54 3.99 6.27 -16.78
C GLU A 54 2.80 5.87 -15.90
N ILE A 55 2.85 6.17 -14.60
CA ILE A 55 1.73 5.94 -13.69
C ILE A 55 0.49 6.72 -14.16
N GLY A 56 0.67 7.97 -14.61
CA GLY A 56 -0.42 8.84 -15.02
C GLY A 56 -1.46 9.02 -13.90
N SER A 57 -2.67 8.51 -14.13
CA SER A 57 -3.77 8.62 -13.15
C SER A 57 -3.68 7.53 -12.08
N LEU A 58 -3.84 7.92 -10.82
CA LEU A 58 -3.94 7.02 -9.67
C LEU A 58 -5.06 7.48 -8.73
N GLN A 59 -5.40 6.65 -7.76
CA GLN A 59 -6.36 6.95 -6.71
C GLN A 59 -5.66 6.93 -5.35
N LEU A 60 -6.09 7.81 -4.43
CA LEU A 60 -5.60 7.84 -3.05
C LEU A 60 -6.73 7.45 -2.11
N LEU A 61 -6.44 6.58 -1.13
CA LEU A 61 -7.38 6.31 -0.05
C LEU A 61 -7.35 7.47 0.95
N THR A 62 -8.46 8.20 1.04
CA THR A 62 -8.63 9.32 1.98
C THR A 62 -9.59 8.95 3.10
N LEU A 63 -9.45 9.64 4.22
CA LEU A 63 -10.41 9.54 5.31
C LEU A 63 -11.37 10.73 5.24
N PRO A 64 -12.69 10.50 5.19
CA PRO A 64 -13.65 11.57 5.40
C PRO A 64 -13.60 12.05 6.85
N ASP A 65 -14.36 13.10 7.14
CA ASP A 65 -14.46 13.64 8.50
C ASP A 65 -14.87 12.52 9.50
N PRO A 66 -14.21 12.39 10.66
CA PRO A 66 -14.54 11.37 11.64
C PRO A 66 -16.01 11.34 12.07
N SER A 67 -16.70 12.49 12.07
CA SER A 67 -18.10 12.61 12.46
C SER A 67 -19.08 11.92 11.52
N CYS A 68 -18.67 11.61 10.29
CA CYS A 68 -19.51 10.94 9.28
C CYS A 68 -18.98 9.56 8.86
N MET A 69 -17.98 9.01 9.56
CA MET A 69 -17.47 7.68 9.27
C MET A 69 -18.40 6.59 9.80
N GLY A 70 -18.92 5.74 8.89
CA GLY A 70 -19.64 4.52 9.24
C GLY A 70 -18.73 3.30 9.49
N LEU A 71 -17.41 3.46 9.32
CA LEU A 71 -16.40 2.41 9.46
C LEU A 71 -15.10 2.98 10.03
N GLU A 72 -14.28 2.12 10.61
CA GLU A 72 -12.96 2.47 11.13
C GLU A 72 -11.86 1.72 10.38
N TYR A 73 -10.68 2.34 10.26
CA TYR A 73 -9.50 1.71 9.67
C TYR A 73 -8.46 1.40 10.72
N LYS A 74 -7.99 0.16 10.73
CA LYS A 74 -6.90 -0.31 11.60
C LYS A 74 -5.91 -1.10 10.76
N TRP A 75 -4.63 -0.85 10.98
CA TRP A 75 -3.56 -1.67 10.40
C TRP A 75 -3.30 -2.84 11.34
N MET A 76 -3.27 -4.04 10.78
CA MET A 76 -3.11 -5.31 11.49
C MET A 76 -2.62 -6.37 10.52
N THR A 77 -2.10 -7.47 11.04
CA THR A 77 -1.88 -8.67 10.23
C THR A 77 -3.21 -9.30 9.83
N LEU A 78 -3.22 -10.05 8.72
CA LEU A 78 -4.42 -10.80 8.31
C LEU A 78 -4.86 -11.79 9.39
N ALA A 79 -3.91 -12.40 10.11
CA ALA A 79 -4.20 -13.33 11.19
C ALA A 79 -4.92 -12.66 12.37
N GLU A 80 -4.44 -11.49 12.83
CA GLU A 80 -5.08 -10.73 13.91
C GLU A 80 -6.50 -10.30 13.52
N GLY A 81 -6.69 -9.80 12.29
CA GLY A 81 -8.01 -9.39 11.81
C GLY A 81 -9.01 -10.54 11.75
N ARG A 82 -8.56 -11.71 11.28
CA ARG A 82 -9.38 -12.93 11.23
C ARG A 82 -9.73 -13.47 12.62
N ALA A 83 -8.84 -13.29 13.60
CA ALA A 83 -9.05 -13.78 14.97
C ALA A 83 -9.99 -12.89 15.82
N GLU A 84 -10.16 -11.61 15.46
CA GLU A 84 -10.96 -10.67 16.24
C GLU A 84 -12.46 -10.71 15.88
N GLU A 85 -13.17 -11.70 16.43
CA GLU A 85 -14.59 -12.00 16.13
C GLU A 85 -15.55 -10.84 16.41
N ALA A 86 -15.24 -9.99 17.39
CA ALA A 86 -16.12 -8.90 17.84
C ALA A 86 -16.31 -7.80 16.79
N LYS A 87 -15.28 -7.56 15.97
CA LYS A 87 -15.26 -6.46 14.99
C LYS A 87 -15.37 -6.92 13.54
N LYS A 88 -15.16 -8.23 13.27
CA LYS A 88 -15.22 -8.83 11.93
C LYS A 88 -14.41 -8.01 10.91
N TRP A 89 -13.13 -7.81 11.20
CA TRP A 89 -12.28 -6.99 10.33
C TRP A 89 -12.17 -7.61 8.94
N GLU A 90 -12.38 -6.77 7.93
CA GLU A 90 -12.15 -7.12 6.54
C GLU A 90 -10.99 -6.30 5.98
N PRO A 91 -10.10 -6.89 5.17
CA PRO A 91 -9.08 -6.12 4.47
C PRO A 91 -9.74 -5.10 3.55
N VAL A 92 -9.21 -3.89 3.50
CA VAL A 92 -9.53 -2.97 2.39
C VAL A 92 -9.09 -3.63 1.10
N HIS A 93 -9.97 -3.76 0.12
CA HIS A 93 -9.62 -4.50 -1.09
C HIS A 93 -10.30 -3.97 -2.36
N VAL A 94 -9.67 -4.25 -3.49
CA VAL A 94 -10.23 -4.12 -4.83
C VAL A 94 -9.95 -5.42 -5.57
N GLY A 95 -10.99 -6.20 -5.86
CA GLY A 95 -10.80 -7.59 -6.25
C GLY A 95 -10.06 -8.35 -5.15
N THR A 96 -8.97 -9.05 -5.50
CA THR A 96 -8.11 -9.73 -4.52
C THR A 96 -6.93 -8.89 -4.05
N ALA A 97 -6.75 -7.67 -4.56
CA ALA A 97 -5.66 -6.79 -4.15
C ALA A 97 -6.04 -6.03 -2.87
N ALA A 98 -5.12 -5.92 -1.91
CA ALA A 98 -5.27 -5.14 -0.68
C ALA A 98 -3.96 -4.39 -0.36
N PRO A 99 -4.02 -3.23 0.32
CA PRO A 99 -2.82 -2.52 0.74
C PRO A 99 -2.12 -3.27 1.88
N CYS A 100 -0.80 -3.40 1.82
CA CYS A 100 -0.02 -4.16 2.79
C CYS A 100 1.30 -3.45 3.11
N VAL A 101 1.68 -3.40 4.38
CA VAL A 101 3.05 -2.99 4.75
C VAL A 101 3.94 -4.23 4.76
N CYS A 102 4.83 -4.31 3.78
CA CYS A 102 5.81 -5.36 3.65
C CYS A 102 7.01 -5.04 4.56
N VAL A 103 7.52 -6.06 5.24
CA VAL A 103 8.67 -5.95 6.15
C VAL A 103 9.74 -6.91 5.67
N ASP A 104 10.93 -6.40 5.37
CA ASP A 104 12.05 -7.25 4.95
C ASP A 104 12.82 -7.86 6.14
N GLU A 105 13.82 -8.70 5.85
CA GLU A 105 14.66 -9.38 6.86
C GLU A 105 15.41 -8.43 7.81
N LYS A 106 15.61 -7.16 7.41
CA LYS A 106 16.25 -6.12 8.22
C LYS A 106 15.22 -5.31 9.02
N GLY A 107 13.95 -5.68 8.94
CA GLY A 107 12.82 -4.98 9.53
C GLY A 107 12.53 -3.65 8.84
N MET A 108 12.90 -3.49 7.56
CA MET A 108 12.58 -2.30 6.78
C MET A 108 11.19 -2.42 6.19
N GLU A 109 10.42 -1.36 6.31
CA GLU A 109 9.01 -1.29 5.96
C GLU A 109 8.80 -0.57 4.64
N THR A 110 7.91 -1.10 3.80
CA THR A 110 7.43 -0.43 2.58
C THR A 110 5.98 -0.80 2.33
N LEU A 111 5.15 0.20 2.03
CA LEU A 111 3.75 0.02 1.68
C LEU A 111 3.64 -0.44 0.21
N GLY A 112 2.93 -1.55 0.02
CA GLY A 112 2.67 -2.16 -1.28
C GLY A 112 1.31 -2.85 -1.32
N CYS A 113 1.28 -3.96 -2.05
CA CYS A 113 0.07 -4.73 -2.33
C CYS A 113 0.21 -6.16 -1.83
N ILE A 114 -0.85 -6.73 -1.28
CA ILE A 114 -1.00 -8.18 -1.10
C ILE A 114 -2.14 -8.69 -1.97
N ASN A 115 -1.95 -9.85 -2.60
CA ASN A 115 -3.04 -10.60 -3.20
C ASN A 115 -3.61 -11.56 -2.15
N THR A 116 -4.83 -11.31 -1.71
CA THR A 116 -5.47 -12.04 -0.61
C THR A 116 -5.87 -13.47 -0.96
N SER A 117 -5.88 -13.86 -2.24
CA SER A 117 -6.22 -15.23 -2.64
C SER A 117 -5.05 -16.21 -2.52
N ASN A 118 -3.81 -15.72 -2.64
CA ASN A 118 -2.59 -16.53 -2.54
C ASN A 118 -1.62 -16.02 -1.47
N GLU A 119 -1.98 -14.95 -0.77
CA GLU A 119 -1.21 -14.29 0.30
C GLU A 119 0.21 -13.87 -0.13
N ILE A 120 0.38 -13.55 -1.41
CA ILE A 120 1.63 -13.03 -1.96
C ILE A 120 1.61 -11.50 -1.90
N ALA A 121 2.58 -10.94 -1.18
CA ALA A 121 2.79 -9.49 -1.11
C ALA A 121 3.80 -9.03 -2.17
N SER A 122 3.74 -7.76 -2.57
CA SER A 122 4.76 -7.17 -3.43
C SER A 122 4.86 -5.66 -3.29
N ILE A 123 6.06 -5.14 -3.58
CA ILE A 123 6.41 -3.72 -3.59
C ILE A 123 7.17 -3.38 -4.88
N GLY A 124 7.14 -2.11 -5.27
CA GLY A 124 8.09 -1.56 -6.23
C GLY A 124 9.42 -1.30 -5.54
N TRP A 125 10.52 -1.89 -6.04
CA TRP A 125 11.84 -1.78 -5.44
C TRP A 125 12.97 -1.91 -6.47
N ASP A 126 13.83 -0.90 -6.54
CA ASP A 126 15.02 -0.82 -7.40
C ASP A 126 14.76 -1.26 -8.85
N GLY A 127 13.68 -0.72 -9.45
CA GLY A 127 13.29 -1.00 -10.83
C GLY A 127 12.51 -2.31 -11.02
N LYS A 128 12.31 -3.10 -9.97
CA LYS A 128 11.64 -4.41 -10.03
C LYS A 128 10.42 -4.49 -9.12
N GLN A 129 9.54 -5.43 -9.43
CA GLN A 129 8.58 -5.92 -8.46
C GLN A 129 9.32 -6.88 -7.52
N LYS A 130 9.39 -6.53 -6.23
CA LYS A 130 9.89 -7.41 -5.18
C LYS A 130 8.69 -8.10 -4.53
N VAL A 131 8.76 -9.42 -4.42
CA VAL A 131 7.76 -10.31 -3.79
C VAL A 131 8.33 -10.84 -2.49
#